data_AF-A0A212SIL2-F1
#
_entry.id   AF-A0A212SIL2-F1
#
_cell.length_a   1.000
_cell.length_b   1.000
_cell.length_c   1.000
_cell.angle_alpha   90.00
_cell.angle_beta   90.00
_cell.angle_gamma   90.00
#
_symmetry.space_group_name_H-M   'P 1'
#
loop_
_entity.id
_entity.type
_entity.pdbx_description
1 polymer ?
#
loop_
_entity_poly.entity_id
_entity_poly.type
_entity_poly.pdbx_seq_one_letter_code
_entity_poly.pdbx_strand_id
1 'polypeptide(L)'
;MGSWGTLGPALLSLAGVALGAGGSLFGQYLLSRVSARQLEVQEAAAHRAELKDAVLKFLNVASQVEKAALSRTEGGDRPAGDELGPLVDELWLAQAEIDLAARSEGLRGATYRYAFRLAGVASGEAVDASELRLPQAKFMDAAYDDMWPGRRRAGRSAAQPSGPIG
;
A
#
# COMPACT_ATOMS: atom_id res chain seq x y z
N MET A 1 9.93 -73.11 -27.79
CA MET A 1 9.10 -72.78 -26.61
C MET A 1 9.57 -71.41 -26.12
N GLY A 2 8.79 -70.35 -26.41
CA GLY A 2 9.24 -68.96 -26.31
C GLY A 2 9.21 -68.41 -24.88
N SER A 3 10.26 -67.70 -24.49
CA SER A 3 10.38 -66.98 -23.22
C SER A 3 9.46 -65.75 -23.21
N TRP A 4 8.20 -65.94 -22.88
CA TRP A 4 7.24 -64.85 -22.68
C TRP A 4 7.16 -64.37 -21.22
N GLY A 5 7.71 -65.14 -20.26
CA GLY A 5 7.62 -64.83 -18.82
C GLY A 5 8.59 -63.77 -18.28
N THR A 6 9.60 -63.37 -19.05
CA THR A 6 10.66 -62.45 -18.60
C THR A 6 10.55 -61.03 -19.17
N LEU A 7 9.70 -60.81 -20.17
CA LEU A 7 9.48 -59.48 -20.77
C LEU A 7 8.52 -58.61 -19.93
N GLY A 8 7.61 -59.23 -19.17
CA GLY A 8 6.67 -58.52 -18.29
C GLY A 8 7.35 -57.71 -17.17
N PRO A 9 8.29 -58.29 -16.41
CA PRO A 9 9.01 -57.58 -15.35
C PRO A 9 9.90 -56.44 -15.89
N ALA A 10 10.54 -56.65 -17.04
CA ALA A 10 11.40 -55.65 -17.66
C ALA A 10 10.61 -54.43 -18.15
N LEU A 11 9.43 -54.65 -18.75
CA LEU A 11 8.52 -53.59 -19.18
C LEU A 11 7.92 -52.81 -18.00
N LEU A 12 7.58 -53.50 -16.90
CA LEU A 12 7.11 -52.85 -15.67
C LEU A 12 8.20 -51.99 -15.01
N SER A 13 9.44 -52.47 -14.97
CA SER A 13 10.58 -51.69 -14.46
C SER A 13 10.87 -50.46 -15.32
N LEU A 14 10.77 -50.57 -16.66
CA LEU A 14 10.97 -49.45 -17.56
C LEU A 14 9.84 -48.41 -17.44
N ALA A 15 8.59 -48.85 -17.27
CA ALA A 15 7.45 -47.97 -17.01
C ALA A 15 7.57 -47.25 -15.66
N GLY A 16 8.05 -47.94 -14.61
CA GLY A 16 8.31 -47.33 -13.30
C GLY A 16 9.39 -46.25 -13.35
N VAL A 17 10.47 -46.47 -14.10
CA VAL A 17 11.55 -45.48 -14.27
C VAL A 17 11.11 -44.29 -15.14
N ALA A 18 10.32 -44.53 -16.20
CA ALA A 18 9.78 -43.46 -17.04
C ALA A 18 8.79 -42.56 -16.26
N LEU A 19 7.96 -43.14 -15.39
CA LEU A 19 7.10 -42.38 -14.46
C LEU A 19 7.90 -41.63 -13.39
N GLY A 20 8.98 -42.23 -12.86
CA GLY A 20 9.89 -41.58 -11.91
C GLY A 20 10.66 -40.39 -12.52
N ALA A 21 11.14 -40.53 -13.75
CA ALA A 21 11.86 -39.48 -14.47
C ALA A 21 10.91 -38.37 -14.99
N GLY A 22 9.72 -38.74 -15.49
CA GLY A 22 8.68 -37.79 -15.91
C GLY A 22 8.09 -36.99 -14.76
N GLY A 23 7.92 -37.59 -13.59
CA GLY A 23 7.48 -36.90 -12.37
C GLY A 23 8.47 -35.83 -11.88
N SER A 24 9.77 -36.01 -12.11
CA SER A 24 10.80 -35.02 -11.75
C SER A 24 10.73 -33.74 -12.59
N LEU A 25 10.53 -33.87 -13.90
CA LEU A 25 10.36 -32.73 -14.81
C LEU A 25 9.04 -31.98 -14.56
N PHE A 26 7.96 -32.71 -14.26
CA PHE A 26 6.67 -32.12 -13.92
C PHE A 26 6.69 -31.40 -12.55
N GLY A 27 7.41 -31.95 -11.57
CA GLY A 27 7.67 -31.32 -10.28
C GLY A 27 8.50 -30.04 -10.40
N GLN A 28 9.56 -30.05 -11.22
CA GLN A 28 10.37 -28.86 -11.49
C GLN A 28 9.59 -27.76 -12.24
N TYR A 29 8.72 -28.14 -13.18
CA TYR A 29 7.86 -27.20 -13.90
C TYR A 29 6.81 -26.54 -12.98
N LEU A 30 6.21 -27.32 -12.07
CA LEU A 30 5.28 -26.79 -11.06
C LEU A 30 5.98 -25.91 -10.02
N LEU A 31 7.14 -26.33 -9.52
CA LEU A 31 7.95 -25.55 -8.59
C LEU A 31 8.37 -24.21 -9.21
N SER A 32 8.81 -24.20 -10.49
CA SER A 32 9.21 -22.96 -11.17
C SER A 32 8.05 -21.96 -11.31
N ARG A 33 6.84 -22.42 -11.68
CA ARG A 33 5.66 -21.55 -11.81
C ARG A 33 5.09 -21.10 -10.45
N VAL A 34 5.13 -21.96 -9.44
CA VAL A 34 4.70 -21.62 -8.08
C VAL A 34 5.68 -20.64 -7.44
N SER A 35 6.98 -20.82 -7.63
CA SER A 35 8.00 -19.88 -7.14
C SER A 35 7.88 -18.50 -7.76
N ALA A 36 7.63 -18.39 -9.08
CA ALA A 36 7.42 -17.10 -9.72
C ALA A 36 6.16 -16.38 -9.18
N ARG A 37 5.04 -17.09 -9.06
CA ARG A 37 3.81 -16.51 -8.46
C ARG A 37 3.95 -16.20 -6.98
N GLN A 38 4.69 -17.01 -6.23
CA GLN A 38 4.97 -16.75 -4.82
C GLN A 38 5.89 -15.55 -4.64
N LEU A 39 6.87 -15.37 -5.53
CA LEU A 39 7.74 -14.20 -5.52
C LEU A 39 6.94 -12.92 -5.82
N GLU A 40 6.09 -12.91 -6.84
CA GLU A 40 5.21 -11.77 -7.13
C GLU A 40 4.26 -11.44 -5.97
N VAL A 41 3.70 -12.47 -5.30
CA VAL A 41 2.85 -12.29 -4.12
C VAL A 41 3.64 -11.76 -2.92
N GLN A 42 4.87 -12.22 -2.72
CA GLN A 42 5.75 -11.74 -1.65
C GLN A 42 6.25 -10.33 -1.90
N GLU A 43 6.69 -10.00 -3.12
CA GLU A 43 7.08 -8.64 -3.50
C GLU A 43 5.91 -7.66 -3.34
N ALA A 44 4.71 -8.07 -3.76
CA ALA A 44 3.51 -7.27 -3.53
C ALA A 44 3.16 -7.14 -2.04
N ALA A 45 3.44 -8.14 -1.20
CA ALA A 45 3.20 -8.09 0.24
C ALA A 45 4.24 -7.23 0.98
N ALA A 46 5.52 -7.37 0.62
CA ALA A 46 6.63 -6.58 1.14
C ALA A 46 6.42 -5.10 0.80
N HIS A 47 6.08 -4.80 -0.45
CA HIS A 47 5.79 -3.45 -0.87
C HIS A 47 4.58 -2.85 -0.14
N ARG A 48 3.52 -3.64 0.07
CA ARG A 48 2.37 -3.20 0.88
C ARG A 48 2.76 -2.91 2.33
N ALA A 49 3.71 -3.65 2.90
CA ALA A 49 4.22 -3.39 4.24
C ALA A 49 5.03 -2.09 4.29
N GLU A 50 5.97 -1.90 3.35
CA GLU A 50 6.76 -0.67 3.23
C GLU A 50 5.87 0.58 3.10
N LEU A 51 4.89 0.53 2.20
CA LEU A 51 3.96 1.63 2.01
C LEU A 51 3.09 1.89 3.25
N LYS A 52 2.64 0.83 3.93
CA LYS A 52 1.88 0.94 5.17
C LYS A 52 2.70 1.62 6.26
N ASP A 53 3.96 1.26 6.41
CA ASP A 53 4.84 1.84 7.42
C ASP A 53 5.10 3.33 7.13
N ALA A 54 5.35 3.69 5.87
CA ALA A 54 5.47 5.09 5.45
C ALA A 54 4.19 5.91 5.72
N VAL A 55 3.02 5.34 5.38
CA VAL A 55 1.71 5.98 5.63
C VAL A 55 1.44 6.16 7.13
N LEU A 56 1.75 5.15 7.95
CA LEU A 56 1.58 5.24 9.41
C LEU A 56 2.51 6.28 10.03
N LYS A 57 3.76 6.35 9.57
CA LYS A 57 4.72 7.37 10.01
C LYS A 57 4.23 8.77 9.68
N PHE A 58 3.80 8.99 8.44
CA PHE A 58 3.24 10.27 8.02
C PHE A 58 2.00 10.67 8.84
N LEU A 59 1.07 9.74 9.08
CA LEU A 59 -0.11 9.99 9.91
C LEU A 59 0.26 10.34 11.36
N ASN A 60 1.29 9.70 11.91
CA ASN A 60 1.77 10.00 13.25
C ASN A 60 2.32 11.43 13.35
N VAL A 61 3.16 11.84 12.40
CA VAL A 61 3.69 13.22 12.36
C VAL A 61 2.56 14.22 12.10
N ALA A 62 1.66 13.93 11.17
CA ALA A 62 0.53 14.79 10.86
C ALA A 62 -0.37 15.05 12.10
N SER A 63 -0.65 14.00 12.88
CA SER A 63 -1.40 14.10 14.15
C SER A 63 -0.70 14.99 15.18
N GLN A 64 0.64 14.92 15.25
CA GLN A 64 1.42 15.77 16.16
C GLN A 64 1.37 17.25 15.75
N VAL A 65 1.51 17.54 14.45
CA VAL A 65 1.38 18.91 13.92
C VAL A 65 -0.02 19.47 14.20
N GLU A 66 -1.08 18.69 13.96
CA GLU A 66 -2.46 19.12 14.22
C GLU A 66 -2.68 19.46 15.71
N LYS A 67 -2.22 18.60 16.62
CA LYS A 67 -2.32 18.83 18.07
C LYS A 67 -1.55 20.06 18.51
N ALA A 68 -0.33 20.24 18.00
CA ALA A 68 0.50 21.40 18.33
C ALA A 68 -0.13 22.71 17.83
N ALA A 69 -0.72 22.70 16.63
CA ALA A 69 -1.42 23.84 16.06
C ALA A 69 -2.71 24.20 16.84
N LEU A 70 -3.50 23.20 17.26
CA LEU A 70 -4.68 23.41 18.11
C LEU A 70 -4.29 24.01 19.47
N SER A 71 -3.24 23.48 20.09
CA SER A 71 -2.74 23.96 21.39
C SER A 71 -2.27 25.41 21.33
N ARG A 72 -1.67 25.84 20.21
CA ARG A 72 -1.31 27.25 19.96
C ARG A 72 -2.55 28.16 19.92
N THR A 73 -3.63 27.69 19.28
CA THR A 73 -4.86 28.47 19.07
C THR A 73 -5.64 28.67 20.38
N GLU A 74 -5.73 27.63 21.21
CA GLU A 74 -6.41 27.69 22.53
C GLU A 74 -5.58 28.45 23.59
N GLY A 75 -4.26 28.41 23.46
CA GLY A 75 -3.32 28.91 24.48
C GLY A 75 -3.07 30.41 24.48
N GLY A 76 -3.61 31.17 23.51
CA GLY A 76 -3.55 32.63 23.42
C GLY A 76 -2.13 33.21 23.52
N ASP A 77 -1.49 33.44 22.37
CA ASP A 77 -0.19 34.14 22.24
C ASP A 77 0.92 33.64 23.17
N ARG A 78 0.87 32.36 23.57
CA ARG A 78 2.06 31.69 24.07
C ARG A 78 2.98 31.55 22.87
N PRO A 79 4.26 32.01 22.92
CA PRO A 79 5.20 31.80 21.84
C PRO A 79 5.13 30.32 21.54
N ALA A 80 4.71 30.01 20.32
CA ALA A 80 4.60 28.64 19.87
C ALA A 80 5.87 27.96 20.33
N GLY A 81 5.73 26.92 21.17
CA GLY A 81 6.88 26.14 21.56
C GLY A 81 7.65 25.84 20.27
N ASP A 82 8.97 25.98 20.34
CA ASP A 82 9.98 25.76 19.31
C ASP A 82 9.86 24.38 18.60
N GLU A 83 8.82 23.63 18.91
CA GLU A 83 8.46 22.29 18.46
C GLU A 83 7.66 22.28 17.14
N LEU A 84 6.93 23.35 16.80
CA LEU A 84 6.13 23.39 15.55
C LEU A 84 7.01 23.41 14.29
N GLY A 85 8.15 24.09 14.32
CA GLY A 85 9.10 24.11 13.21
C GLY A 85 9.66 22.71 12.90
N PRO A 86 10.29 22.04 13.87
CA PRO A 86 10.78 20.67 13.72
C PRO A 86 9.70 19.68 13.28
N LEU A 87 8.47 19.78 13.80
CA LEU A 87 7.37 18.91 13.39
C LEU A 87 6.94 19.13 11.92
N VAL A 88 7.00 20.36 11.43
CA VAL A 88 6.76 20.66 10.01
C VAL A 88 7.89 20.12 9.14
N ASP A 89 9.14 20.19 9.58
CA ASP A 89 10.27 19.57 8.86
C ASP A 89 10.13 18.04 8.81
N GLU A 90 9.78 17.40 9.93
CA GLU A 90 9.48 15.98 9.99
C GLU A 90 8.30 15.59 9.09
N LEU A 91 7.30 16.46 8.96
CA LEU A 91 6.16 16.24 8.08
C LEU A 91 6.60 16.19 6.61
N TRP A 92 7.49 17.09 6.20
CA TRP A 92 8.05 17.09 4.85
C TRP A 92 8.94 15.85 4.59
N LEU A 93 9.72 15.42 5.58
CA LEU A 93 10.50 14.19 5.48
C LEU A 93 9.59 12.95 5.33
N ALA A 94 8.52 12.86 6.12
CA ALA A 94 7.57 11.76 6.03
C ALA A 94 6.79 11.78 4.69
N GLN A 95 6.53 12.96 4.13
CA GLN A 95 5.94 13.10 2.80
C GLN A 95 6.89 12.59 1.72
N ALA A 96 8.19 12.92 1.79
CA ALA A 96 9.19 12.42 0.85
C ALA A 96 9.35 10.89 0.92
N GLU A 97 9.21 10.29 2.10
CA GLU A 97 9.19 8.82 2.25
C GLU A 97 7.99 8.18 1.54
N ILE A 98 6.81 8.82 1.59
CA ILE A 98 5.67 8.37 0.80
C ILE A 98 5.94 8.56 -0.70
N ASP A 99 6.59 9.63 -1.14
CA ASP A 99 6.92 9.80 -2.56
C ASP A 99 7.81 8.68 -3.09
N LEU A 100 8.75 8.22 -2.26
CA LEU A 100 9.64 7.10 -2.58
C LEU A 100 8.89 5.75 -2.55
N ALA A 101 8.01 5.54 -1.58
CA ALA A 101 7.29 4.29 -1.41
C ALA A 101 6.05 4.13 -2.31
N ALA A 102 5.41 5.23 -2.71
CA ALA A 102 4.17 5.20 -3.47
C ALA A 102 4.40 4.81 -4.94
N ARG A 103 3.51 3.96 -5.47
CA ARG A 103 3.50 3.60 -6.90
C ARG A 103 2.67 4.56 -7.74
N SER A 104 1.69 5.24 -7.15
CA SER A 104 0.78 6.14 -7.87
C SER A 104 1.04 7.61 -7.60
N GLU A 105 0.92 8.41 -8.67
CA GLU A 105 0.87 9.88 -8.59
C GLU A 105 -0.35 10.37 -7.79
N GLY A 106 -1.42 9.55 -7.73
CA GLY A 106 -2.61 9.86 -6.94
C GLY A 106 -2.30 9.98 -5.44
N LEU A 107 -1.53 9.01 -4.90
CA LEU A 107 -1.10 9.04 -3.51
C LEU A 107 -0.12 10.18 -3.26
N ARG A 108 0.94 10.33 -4.07
CA ARG A 108 1.92 11.42 -3.95
C ARG A 108 1.24 12.80 -3.88
N GLY A 109 0.37 13.09 -4.84
CA GLY A 109 -0.34 14.37 -4.89
C GLY A 109 -1.36 14.56 -3.76
N ALA A 110 -1.99 13.49 -3.26
CA ALA A 110 -2.89 13.58 -2.12
C ALA A 110 -2.13 13.84 -0.80
N THR A 111 -1.00 13.15 -0.59
CA THR A 111 -0.10 13.37 0.55
C THR A 111 0.43 14.79 0.56
N TYR A 112 0.98 15.27 -0.57
CA TYR A 112 1.49 16.64 -0.68
C TYR A 112 0.43 17.68 -0.33
N ARG A 113 -0.79 17.57 -0.89
CA ARG A 113 -1.87 18.52 -0.60
C ARG A 113 -2.28 18.52 0.87
N TYR A 114 -2.27 17.35 1.51
CA TYR A 114 -2.58 17.26 2.93
C TYR A 114 -1.45 17.86 3.79
N ALA A 115 -0.19 17.51 3.52
CA ALA A 115 0.97 18.06 4.20
C ALA A 115 1.05 19.59 4.06
N PHE A 116 0.83 20.11 2.85
CA PHE A 116 0.81 21.54 2.57
C PHE A 116 -0.26 22.28 3.38
N ARG A 117 -1.49 21.73 3.42
CA ARG A 117 -2.57 22.32 4.22
C ARG A 117 -2.25 22.30 5.71
N LEU A 118 -1.65 21.21 6.19
CA LEU A 118 -1.28 21.05 7.58
C LEU A 118 -0.16 22.02 8.00
N ALA A 119 0.84 22.24 7.13
CA ALA A 119 1.86 23.27 7.32
C ALA A 119 1.25 24.68 7.32
N GLY A 120 0.24 24.95 6.46
CA GLY A 120 -0.53 26.20 6.49
C GLY A 120 -1.22 26.42 7.84
N VAL A 121 -1.90 25.41 8.38
CA VAL A 121 -2.51 25.46 9.73
C VAL A 121 -1.44 25.68 10.81
N ALA A 122 -0.31 24.97 10.74
CA ALA A 122 0.80 25.10 11.68
C ALA A 122 1.44 26.51 11.69
N SER A 123 1.50 27.14 10.53
CA SER A 123 2.00 28.52 10.38
C SER A 123 1.00 29.59 10.87
N GLY A 124 -0.28 29.22 11.05
CA GLY A 124 -1.37 30.14 11.38
C GLY A 124 -2.01 30.80 10.16
N GLU A 125 -1.72 30.34 8.95
CA GLU A 125 -2.29 30.88 7.70
C GLU A 125 -3.71 30.36 7.44
N ALA A 126 -4.04 29.16 7.93
CA ALA A 126 -5.37 28.55 7.80
C ALA A 126 -6.19 28.69 9.09
N VAL A 127 -7.47 29.01 8.94
CA VAL A 127 -8.34 29.51 10.02
C VAL A 127 -8.98 28.37 10.84
N ASP A 128 -9.13 27.17 10.27
CA ASP A 128 -9.86 26.07 10.91
C ASP A 128 -9.30 24.69 10.59
N ALA A 129 -9.08 23.87 11.63
CA ALA A 129 -8.70 22.46 11.51
C ALA A 129 -9.77 21.63 10.77
N SER A 130 -11.03 22.08 10.72
CA SER A 130 -12.08 21.43 9.93
C SER A 130 -11.74 21.37 8.43
N GLU A 131 -10.94 22.32 7.91
CA GLU A 131 -10.48 22.34 6.52
C GLU A 131 -9.55 21.17 6.18
N LEU A 132 -8.96 20.51 7.17
CA LEU A 132 -8.08 19.35 7.00
C LEU A 132 -8.83 18.05 6.72
N ARG A 133 -10.12 17.96 7.07
CA ARG A 133 -10.88 16.72 6.96
C ARG A 133 -11.00 16.23 5.52
N LEU A 134 -11.22 17.14 4.57
CA LEU A 134 -11.33 16.78 3.16
C LEU A 134 -9.99 16.34 2.55
N PRO A 135 -8.87 17.09 2.72
CA PRO A 135 -7.53 16.62 2.34
C PRO A 135 -7.16 15.28 2.96
N GLN A 136 -7.42 15.09 4.26
CA GLN A 136 -7.15 13.85 4.97
C GLN A 136 -7.95 12.67 4.39
N ALA A 137 -9.24 12.84 4.13
CA ALA A 137 -10.07 11.81 3.51
C ALA A 137 -9.56 11.42 2.12
N LYS A 138 -9.17 12.40 1.29
CA LYS A 138 -8.59 12.16 -0.04
C LYS A 138 -7.25 11.42 0.04
N PHE A 139 -6.40 11.75 1.01
CA PHE A 139 -5.17 11.03 1.30
C PHE A 139 -5.46 9.56 1.67
N MET A 140 -6.39 9.32 2.59
CA MET A 140 -6.75 7.96 3.02
C MET A 140 -7.32 7.11 1.89
N ASP A 141 -8.11 7.72 0.99
CA ASP A 141 -8.63 7.05 -0.19
C ASP A 141 -7.51 6.71 -1.18
N ALA A 142 -6.59 7.64 -1.45
CA ALA A 142 -5.46 7.39 -2.33
C ALA A 142 -4.50 6.32 -1.77
N ALA A 143 -4.26 6.33 -0.46
CA ALA A 143 -3.43 5.32 0.22
C ALA A 143 -4.06 3.92 0.11
N TYR A 144 -5.38 3.83 0.23
CA TYR A 144 -6.10 2.58 0.05
C TYR A 144 -6.02 2.07 -1.39
N ASP A 145 -6.27 2.95 -2.37
CA ASP A 145 -6.24 2.61 -3.79
C ASP A 145 -4.84 2.16 -4.24
N ASP A 146 -3.76 2.72 -3.66
CA ASP A 146 -2.37 2.34 -3.94
C ASP A 146 -2.00 0.98 -3.29
N MET A 147 -2.40 0.75 -2.03
CA MET A 147 -2.12 -0.52 -1.34
C MET A 147 -2.95 -1.70 -1.85
N TRP A 148 -4.16 -1.46 -2.36
CA TRP A 148 -5.06 -2.51 -2.90
C TRP A 148 -5.60 -2.16 -4.29
N PRO A 149 -4.73 -2.14 -5.32
CA PRO A 149 -5.16 -1.82 -6.67
C PRO A 149 -6.23 -2.82 -7.14
N GLY A 150 -7.35 -2.29 -7.64
CA GLY A 150 -8.47 -3.09 -8.16
C GLY A 150 -9.50 -3.55 -7.12
N ARG A 151 -9.30 -3.30 -5.81
CA ARG A 151 -10.38 -3.45 -4.82
C ARG A 151 -11.05 -2.11 -4.59
N ARG A 152 -12.24 -1.90 -5.17
CA ARG A 152 -13.06 -0.74 -4.78
C ARG A 152 -13.46 -0.89 -3.31
N ARG A 153 -13.19 0.13 -2.50
CA ARG A 153 -13.74 0.26 -1.15
C ARG A 153 -15.26 0.15 -1.25
N ALA A 154 -15.88 -0.71 -0.44
CA ALA A 154 -17.31 -1.08 -0.55
C ALA A 154 -18.32 0.08 -0.38
N GLY A 155 -17.87 1.33 -0.22
CA GLY A 155 -18.70 2.53 -0.09
C GLY A 155 -18.76 3.46 -1.31
N ARG A 156 -18.10 3.15 -2.44
CA ARG A 156 -18.14 4.00 -3.66
C ARG A 156 -19.01 3.41 -4.79
N SER A 157 -20.02 2.61 -4.43
CA SER A 157 -21.11 2.22 -5.32
C SER A 157 -22.36 3.02 -4.96
N ALA A 158 -22.96 3.67 -5.96
CA ALA A 158 -24.21 4.44 -5.91
C ALA A 158 -24.14 5.88 -5.38
N ALA A 159 -23.34 6.72 -6.03
CA ALA A 159 -23.72 8.13 -6.22
C ALA A 159 -23.54 8.48 -7.70
N GLN A 160 -24.34 7.82 -8.54
CA GLN A 160 -24.58 8.26 -9.91
C GLN A 160 -25.95 8.96 -9.85
N PRO A 161 -26.02 10.29 -10.03
CA PRO A 161 -27.30 10.94 -10.21
C PRO A 161 -27.82 10.52 -11.58
N SER A 162 -28.74 9.57 -11.59
CA SER A 162 -29.65 9.35 -12.72
C SER A 162 -30.47 10.63 -12.88
N GLY A 163 -30.01 11.52 -13.76
CA GLY A 163 -30.82 12.63 -14.24
C GLY A 163 -32.07 12.07 -14.94
N PRO A 164 -33.25 12.69 -14.76
CA PRO A 164 -34.43 12.27 -15.49
C PRO A 164 -34.27 12.63 -16.96
N ILE A 165 -34.47 11.64 -17.84
CA ILE A 165 -34.91 11.86 -19.20
C ILE A 165 -36.41 11.62 -19.16
N GLY A 166 -37.21 12.68 -19.34
CA GLY A 166 -38.66 12.65 -19.33
C GLY A 166 -39.25 13.95 -18.84
#